data_AF-A0A6J6ZII7-F1
#
_entry.id   AF-A0A6J6ZII7-F1
#
_cell.length_a   1.000
_cell.length_b   1.000
_cell.length_c   1.000
_cell.angle_alpha   90.00
_cell.angle_beta   90.00
_cell.angle_gamma   90.00
#
_symmetry.space_group_name_H-M   'P 1'
#
loop_
_entity.id
_entity.type
_entity.pdbx_description
1 polymer ?
#
loop_
_entity_poly.entity_id
_entity_poly.type
_entity_poly.pdbx_seq_one_letter_code
_entity_poly.pdbx_strand_id
1 'polypeptide(L)' 'MRVWIDQDLCTGDGLCEDHAPDVFALLEDGIAYVKEADQILNDPGGSGSLAFVPERLYQQVVNAAEECPGECIFIEMR' A
#
# COMPACT_ATOMS: atom_id res chain seq x y z
N MET A 1 -4.27 -12.08 1.10
CA MET A 1 -5.15 -10.90 1.18
C MET A 1 -4.82 -9.99 0.02
N ARG A 2 -5.66 -9.00 -0.27
CA ARG A 2 -5.31 -7.92 -1.19
C ARG A 2 -5.25 -6.60 -0.44
N VAL A 3 -4.50 -5.65 -0.97
CA VAL A 3 -4.35 -4.33 -0.36
C VAL A 3 -4.39 -3.25 -1.44
N TRP A 4 -4.90 -2.08 -1.07
CA TRP A 4 -4.87 -0.86 -1.88
C TRP A 4 -4.67 0.36 -0.96
N ILE A 5 -4.25 1.48 -1.55
CA ILE A 5 -4.10 2.76 -0.85
C ILE A 5 -5.13 3.74 -1.38
N ASP A 6 -5.82 4.45 -0.48
CA ASP A 6 -6.62 5.61 -0.81
C ASP A 6 -5.72 6.84 -0.96
N GLN A 7 -5.59 7.36 -2.18
CA GLN A 7 -4.73 8.52 -2.47
C GLN A 7 -5.29 9.82 -1.88
N ASP A 8 -6.60 9.93 -1.62
CA ASP A 8 -7.20 11.13 -1.03
C ASP A 8 -6.89 11.24 0.47
N LEU A 9 -6.59 10.12 1.12
CA LEU A 9 -6.23 10.05 2.54
C LEU A 9 -4.70 10.00 2.75
N CYS A 10 -3.93 9.67 1.72
CA CYS A 10 -2.48 9.54 1.83
C CYS A 10 -1.82 10.90 2.11
N THR A 11 -1.01 10.97 3.16
CA THR A 11 -0.26 12.18 3.55
C THR A 11 1.21 12.15 3.12
N GLY A 12 1.66 11.09 2.44
CA GLY A 12 3.02 11.00 1.91
C GLY A 12 4.11 10.68 2.93
N ASP A 13 3.77 10.12 4.10
CA ASP A 13 4.72 9.90 5.19
C ASP A 13 5.79 8.82 4.92
N GLY A 14 5.53 7.91 3.97
CA GLY A 14 6.47 6.88 3.54
C GLY A 14 6.53 5.62 4.43
N LEU A 15 5.94 5.62 5.62
CA LEU A 15 5.98 4.47 6.54
C LEU A 15 5.51 3.14 5.93
N CYS A 16 4.52 3.18 5.03
CA CYS A 16 4.07 1.97 4.34
C CYS A 16 5.20 1.29 3.55
N GLU A 17 6.03 2.06 2.85
CA GLU A 17 7.18 1.56 2.12
C GLU A 17 8.28 1.08 3.07
N ASP A 18 8.50 1.74 4.21
CA ASP A 18 9.46 1.29 5.23
C ASP A 18 9.06 -0.07 5.84
N HIS A 19 7.77 -0.28 6.11
CA HIS A 19 7.28 -1.52 6.70
C HIS A 19 7.23 -2.69 5.70
N ALA A 20 6.78 -2.44 4.48
CA ALA A 20 6.58 -3.47 3.46
C ALA A 20 7.01 -2.96 2.07
N PRO A 21 8.32 -2.82 1.81
CA PRO A 21 8.85 -2.30 0.56
C PRO A 21 8.63 -3.26 -0.62
N ASP A 22 8.21 -4.51 -0.38
CA ASP A 22 7.80 -5.44 -1.44
C ASP A 22 6.36 -5.15 -1.95
N VAL A 23 5.57 -4.34 -1.21
CA VAL A 23 4.13 -4.15 -1.43
C VAL A 23 3.77 -2.68 -1.68
N PHE A 24 4.53 -1.74 -1.13
CA PHE A 24 4.27 -0.32 -1.28
C PHE A 24 5.43 0.42 -1.94
N ALA A 25 5.12 1.57 -2.53
CA ALA A 25 6.10 2.53 -3.03
C ALA A 25 5.55 3.95 -2.87
N LEU A 26 6.36 4.87 -2.34
CA LEU A 26 6.10 6.30 -2.42
C LEU A 26 6.65 6.85 -3.74
N LEU A 27 5.81 7.52 -4.52
CA LEU A 27 6.23 8.11 -5.79
C LEU A 27 6.60 9.59 -5.66
N GLU A 28 7.14 10.15 -6.74
CA GLU A 28 7.57 11.55 -6.82
C GLU A 28 6.41 12.57 -6.73
N ASP A 29 5.17 12.11 -6.88
CA ASP A 29 3.96 12.90 -6.65
C ASP A 29 3.66 13.08 -5.14
N GLY A 30 4.43 12.44 -4.26
CA GLY A 30 4.34 12.59 -2.82
C GLY A 30 3.27 11.71 -2.17
N ILE A 31 2.71 10.74 -2.90
CA ILE A 31 1.73 9.78 -2.37
C ILE A 31 2.11 8.34 -2.67
N ALA A 32 1.63 7.44 -1.83
CA ALA A 32 1.98 6.03 -1.88
C ALA A 32 1.00 5.22 -2.73
N TYR A 33 1.53 4.17 -3.33
CA TYR A 33 0.82 3.20 -4.15
C TYR A 33 1.19 1.78 -3.73
N VAL A 34 0.34 0.83 -4.10
CA VAL A 34 0.67 -0.58 -3.98
C VAL A 34 1.42 -1.07 -5.23
N LYS A 35 2.23 -2.11 -5.08
CA LYS A 35 2.96 -2.75 -6.17
C LYS A 35 2.93 -4.27 -6.06
N GLU A 36 3.07 -4.91 -7.21
CA GLU A 36 3.28 -6.35 -7.33
C GLU A 36 4.59 -6.59 -8.09
N ALA A 37 5.57 -7.19 -7.41
CA ALA A 37 6.93 -7.29 -7.93
C ALA A 37 7.46 -5.90 -8.37
N ASP A 38 7.83 -5.74 -9.63
CA ASP A 38 8.37 -4.48 -10.17
C ASP A 38 7.28 -3.54 -10.72
N GLN A 39 6.01 -3.95 -10.68
CA GLN A 39 4.90 -3.16 -11.22
C GLN A 39 4.19 -2.36 -10.13
N ILE A 40 4.29 -1.03 -10.22
CA ILE A 40 3.49 -0.11 -9.40
C ILE A 40 2.08 -0.01 -10.00
N LEU A 41 1.06 -0.14 -9.16
CA LEU A 41 -0.34 -0.10 -9.57
C LEU A 41 -0.93 1.31 -9.40
N ASN A 42 -0.32 2.32 -10.03
CA ASN A 42 -0.72 3.73 -9.93
C ASN A 42 -1.73 4.19 -11.01
N ASP A 43 -2.10 3.32 -11.94
CA ASP A 43 -3.15 3.57 -12.94
C ASP A 43 -4.12 2.36 -12.96
N PRO A 44 -5.35 2.51 -12.43
CA PRO A 44 -5.99 3.76 -11.99
C PRO A 44 -5.62 4.23 -10.58
N GLY A 45 -4.89 3.43 -9.80
CA GLY A 45 -4.69 3.67 -8.36
C GLY A 45 -5.93 3.33 -7.54
N GLY A 46 -5.93 3.71 -6.27
CA GLY A 46 -7.08 3.59 -5.38
C GLY A 46 -7.61 2.16 -5.26
N SER A 47 -8.92 2.06 -5.01
CA SER A 47 -9.65 0.79 -5.00
C SER A 47 -9.74 0.11 -6.38
N GLY A 48 -9.30 0.78 -7.46
CA GLY A 48 -9.13 0.15 -8.77
C GLY A 48 -7.84 -0.66 -8.90
N SER A 49 -6.89 -0.46 -8.00
CA SER A 49 -5.54 -1.06 -8.01
C SER A 49 -5.29 -1.87 -6.74
N LEU A 50 -5.61 -3.16 -6.78
CA LEU A 50 -5.40 -4.06 -5.65
C LEU A 50 -4.21 -4.99 -5.87
N ALA A 51 -3.20 -4.88 -5.04
CA ALA A 51 -2.06 -5.79 -5.02
C ALA A 51 -2.39 -7.05 -4.21
N PHE A 52 -2.03 -8.21 -4.75
CA PHE A 52 -1.96 -9.47 -4.04
C PHE A 52 -0.77 -9.45 -3.08
N VAL A 53 -1.04 -9.79 -1.82
CA VAL A 53 0.00 -9.94 -0.81
C VAL A 53 0.26 -11.44 -0.60
N PRO A 54 1.50 -11.92 -0.76
CA PRO A 54 1.90 -13.25 -0.32
C PRO A 54 1.79 -13.39 1.21
N GLU A 55 1.43 -14.58 1.71
CA GLU A 55 1.22 -14.83 3.15
C GLU A 55 2.42 -14.45 4.02
N ARG A 56 3.66 -14.63 3.53
CA ARG A 56 4.90 -14.23 4.21
C ARG A 56 4.98 -12.73 4.53
N LEU A 57 4.20 -11.89 3.83
CA LEU A 57 4.18 -10.44 3.96
C LEU A 57 2.95 -9.92 4.74
N TYR A 58 2.05 -10.79 5.20
CA TYR A 58 0.81 -10.34 5.85
C TYR A 58 1.06 -9.46 7.07
N GLN A 59 1.94 -9.87 7.98
CA GLN A 59 2.21 -9.08 9.18
C GLN A 59 2.81 -7.71 8.86
N GLN A 60 3.67 -7.62 7.83
CA GLN A 60 4.28 -6.35 7.42
C GLN A 60 3.23 -5.37 6.90
N VAL A 61 2.28 -5.86 6.08
CA VAL A 61 1.18 -5.05 5.56
C VAL A 61 0.18 -4.66 6.65
N VAL A 62 -0.09 -5.55 7.62
CA VAL A 62 -0.93 -5.21 8.79
C VAL A 62 -0.28 -4.12 9.63
N ASN A 63 1.02 -4.25 9.95
CA ASN A 63 1.74 -3.21 10.70
C ASN A 63 1.76 -1.88 9.92
N ALA A 64 1.99 -1.93 8.60
CA ALA A 64 1.92 -0.74 7.75
C ALA A 64 0.56 -0.04 7.84
N ALA A 65 -0.54 -0.80 7.84
CA ALA A 65 -1.89 -0.26 7.97
C ALA A 65 -2.16 0.33 9.37
N GLU A 66 -1.72 -0.34 10.44
CA GLU A 66 -1.90 0.12 11.82
C GLU A 66 -1.07 1.37 12.16
N GLU A 67 0.10 1.51 11.54
CA GLU A 67 1.04 2.61 11.80
C GLU A 67 0.90 3.76 10.78
N CYS A 68 0.04 3.63 9.76
CA CYS A 68 -0.18 4.66 8.74
C CYS A 68 -0.89 5.90 9.33
N PRO A 69 -0.25 7.08 9.35
CA PRO A 69 -0.86 8.29 9.93
C PRO A 69 -2.11 8.78 9.20
N GLY A 70 -2.18 8.52 7.88
CA GLY A 70 -3.32 8.87 7.04
C GLY A 70 -4.45 7.86 7.08
N GLU A 71 -4.28 6.71 7.77
CA GLU A 71 -5.24 5.60 7.78
C GLU A 71 -5.69 5.19 6.36
N CYS A 72 -4.78 5.29 5.39
CA CYS A 72 -5.10 5.21 3.97
C CYS A 72 -4.94 3.81 3.36
N ILE A 73 -4.57 2.80 4.15
CA ILE A 73 -4.27 1.44 3.67
C ILE A 73 -5.46 0.53 3.95
N PHE A 74 -6.04 -0.04 2.90
CA PHE A 74 -7.23 -0.89 2.99
C PHE A 74 -6.89 -2.33 2.64
N ILE A 75 -7.20 -3.25 3.56
CA ILE A 75 -6.94 -4.68 3.40
C ILE A 75 -8.26 -5.42 3.11
N GLU A 76 -8.26 -6.18 2.03
CA GLU A 76 -9.34 -7.10 1.68
C GLU A 76 -8.96 -8.54 2.04
N MET A 77 -9.68 -9.08 3.03
CA MET A 77 -9.63 -10.48 3.42
C MET A 77 -10.54 -11.29 2.49
N ARG A 78 -10.02 -12.39 1.94
CA ARG A 78 -10.78 -13.38 1.17
C ARG A 78 -10.84 -14.69 1.93
#